data_AF-A0A971N8Y1-F1
#
_entry.id   AF-A0A971N8Y1-F1
#
_cell.length_a   1.000
_cell.length_b   1.000
_cell.length_c   1.000
_cell.angle_alpha   90.00
_cell.angle_beta   90.00
_cell.angle_gamma   90.00
#
_symmetry.space_group_name_H-M   'P 1'
#
loop_
_entity.id
_entity.type
_entity.pdbx_description
1 polymer ?
#
loop_
_entity_poly.entity_id
_entity_poly.type
_entity_poly.pdbx_seq_one_letter_code
_entity_poly.pdbx_strand_id
1 'polypeptide(L)'
;SAMPLVNKEGKYAGTITEGDLLWRLKRSPELSFKDLEKIRIKDIPRYQKNEAVSINAQIEELIPLAIHQNFIPVVDDHQNFIGIVKRSTIINYLYECLVASKCG
;
A
#
# COMPACT_ATOMS: atom_id res chain seq x y z
N SER A 1 -7.80 7.20 0.87
CA SER A 1 -7.45 5.84 0.39
C SER A 1 -6.01 5.77 -0.12
N ALA A 2 -5.42 4.56 -0.23
CA ALA A 2 -4.04 4.33 -0.67
C ALA A 2 -3.97 3.21 -1.72
N MET A 3 -3.10 3.32 -2.71
CA MET A 3 -2.95 2.39 -3.84
C MET A 3 -1.50 1.97 -4.05
N PRO A 4 -1.21 0.69 -4.32
CA PRO A 4 0.11 0.24 -4.71
C PRO A 4 0.46 0.74 -6.11
N LEU A 5 1.72 1.10 -6.30
CA LEU A 5 2.31 1.43 -7.59
C LEU A 5 3.21 0.29 -8.04
N VAL A 6 3.14 -0.05 -9.32
CA VAL A 6 3.97 -1.07 -9.94
C VAL A 6 4.73 -0.42 -11.10
N ASN A 7 6.03 -0.68 -11.21
CA ASN A 7 6.82 -0.18 -12.34
C ASN A 7 6.64 -1.06 -13.58
N LYS A 8 7.32 -0.73 -14.68
CA LYS A 8 7.18 -1.45 -15.95
C LYS A 8 7.74 -2.87 -15.89
N GLU A 9 8.65 -3.11 -14.94
CA GLU A 9 9.29 -4.39 -14.68
C GLU A 9 8.46 -5.28 -13.72
N GLY A 10 7.25 -4.85 -13.33
CA GLY A 10 6.38 -5.59 -12.43
C GLY A 10 6.78 -5.49 -10.95
N LYS A 11 7.77 -4.66 -10.57
CA LYS A 11 8.21 -4.48 -9.18
C LYS A 11 7.32 -3.52 -8.44
N TYR A 12 7.17 -3.75 -7.13
CA TYR A 12 6.52 -2.79 -6.25
C TYR A 12 7.32 -1.49 -6.19
N ALA A 13 6.73 -0.39 -6.64
CA ALA A 13 7.39 0.90 -6.77
C ALA A 13 7.04 1.86 -5.61
N GLY A 14 6.13 1.46 -4.72
CA GLY A 14 5.68 2.23 -3.55
C GLY A 14 4.16 2.39 -3.50
N THR A 15 3.69 3.31 -2.66
CA THR A 15 2.25 3.61 -2.51
C THR A 15 1.98 5.05 -2.90
N ILE A 16 0.79 5.30 -3.45
CA ILE A 16 0.24 6.63 -3.61
C ILE A 16 -1.06 6.75 -2.83
N THR A 17 -1.27 7.90 -2.21
CA THR A 17 -2.50 8.24 -1.51
C THR A 17 -3.25 9.32 -2.26
N GLU A 18 -4.55 9.40 -2.02
CA GLU A 18 -5.36 10.56 -2.43
C GLU A 18 -4.77 11.88 -1.89
N GLY A 19 -4.22 11.86 -0.68
CA GLY A 19 -3.54 13.02 -0.08
C GLY A 19 -2.35 13.51 -0.90
N ASP A 20 -1.53 12.59 -1.44
CA ASP A 20 -0.40 12.95 -2.31
C ASP A 20 -0.90 13.66 -3.59
N LEU A 21 -1.98 13.16 -4.18
CA LEU A 21 -2.61 13.76 -5.36
C LEU A 21 -3.19 15.15 -5.04
N LEU A 22 -3.96 15.28 -3.96
CA LEU A 22 -4.55 16.55 -3.53
C LEU A 22 -3.47 17.59 -3.22
N TRP A 23 -2.36 17.19 -2.58
CA TRP A 23 -1.23 18.08 -2.33
C TRP A 23 -0.57 18.56 -3.62
N ARG A 24 -0.44 17.69 -4.63
CA ARG A 24 0.07 18.09 -5.94
C ARG A 24 -0.86 19.09 -6.62
N LEU A 25 -2.18 18.86 -6.60
CA LEU A 25 -3.16 19.80 -7.16
C LEU A 25 -3.09 21.16 -6.46
N LYS A 26 -3.08 21.16 -5.12
CA LYS A 26 -3.02 22.39 -4.31
C LYS A 26 -1.78 23.24 -4.60
N ARG A 27 -0.64 22.62 -4.91
CA ARG A 27 0.64 23.32 -5.19
C ARG A 27 0.79 23.76 -6.65
N SER A 28 -0.25 23.59 -7.47
CA SER A 28 -0.20 23.89 -8.90
C SER A 28 -1.46 24.65 -9.35
N PRO A 29 -1.73 25.83 -8.77
CA PRO A 29 -2.98 26.56 -9.00
C PRO A 29 -3.16 27.00 -10.47
N GLU A 30 -2.07 27.12 -11.22
CA GLU A 30 -2.04 27.45 -12.64
C GLU A 30 -2.29 26.27 -13.60
N LEU A 31 -2.29 25.03 -13.10
CA LEU A 31 -2.50 23.86 -13.97
C LEU A 31 -3.99 23.68 -14.27
N SER A 32 -4.32 23.71 -15.57
CA SER A 32 -5.63 23.28 -16.02
C SER A 32 -5.78 21.77 -15.86
N PHE A 33 -7.02 21.26 -15.84
CA PHE A 33 -7.27 19.81 -15.85
C PHE A 33 -6.58 19.09 -17.02
N LYS A 34 -6.44 19.74 -18.18
CA LYS A 34 -5.72 19.17 -19.34
C LYS A 34 -4.22 19.06 -19.12
N ASP A 35 -3.64 19.92 -18.28
CA ASP A 35 -2.21 19.85 -17.97
C ASP A 35 -1.90 18.78 -16.93
N LEU A 36 -2.89 18.37 -16.12
CA LEU A 36 -2.74 17.27 -15.17
C LEU A 36 -2.45 15.94 -15.86
N GLU A 37 -3.00 15.70 -17.06
CA GLU A 37 -2.72 14.48 -17.86
C GLU A 37 -1.23 14.34 -18.23
N LYS A 38 -0.48 15.45 -18.23
CA LYS A 38 0.96 15.45 -18.54
C LYS A 38 1.82 15.13 -17.32
N ILE A 39 1.27 15.20 -16.11
CA ILE A 39 1.99 14.89 -14.87
C ILE A 39 2.05 13.38 -14.72
N ARG A 40 3.26 12.83 -14.63
CA ARG A 40 3.41 11.40 -14.36
C ARG A 40 3.26 11.14 -12.86
N ILE A 41 2.60 10.05 -12.51
CA ILE A 41 2.43 9.59 -11.13
C ILE A 41 3.77 9.48 -10.37
N LYS A 42 4.83 9.05 -11.06
CA LYS A 42 6.18 8.94 -10.48
C LYS A 42 6.79 10.28 -10.03
N ASP A 43 6.30 11.40 -10.58
CA ASP A 43 6.82 12.75 -10.29
C ASP A 43 6.05 13.39 -9.12
N ILE A 44 5.05 12.71 -8.56
CA ILE A 44 4.28 13.17 -7.41
C ILE A 44 5.03 12.80 -6.13
N PRO A 45 5.36 13.76 -5.25
CA PRO A 45 5.96 13.47 -3.95
C PRO A 45 5.04 12.57 -3.12
N ARG A 46 5.64 11.57 -2.47
CA ARG A 46 4.92 10.56 -1.67
C ARG A 46 5.33 10.71 -0.22
N TYR A 47 4.36 10.88 0.67
CA TYR A 47 4.63 11.06 2.10
C TYR A 47 4.42 9.78 2.93
N GLN A 48 3.74 8.78 2.38
CA GLN A 48 3.53 7.49 3.02
C GLN A 48 4.29 6.39 2.28
N LYS A 49 5.06 5.59 3.02
CA LYS A 49 5.75 4.41 2.49
C LYS A 49 5.13 3.19 3.16
N ASN A 50 4.49 2.34 2.35
CA ASN A 50 4.12 1.01 2.82
C ASN A 50 5.31 0.09 2.55
N GLU A 51 5.67 -0.69 3.54
CA GLU A 51 6.71 -1.69 3.40
C GLU A 51 6.11 -2.96 2.80
N ALA A 52 6.79 -3.52 1.80
CA ALA A 52 6.39 -4.77 1.17
C ALA A 52 7.02 -5.95 1.90
N VAL A 53 6.31 -7.08 1.92
CA VAL A 53 6.80 -8.34 2.47
C VAL A 53 6.93 -9.39 1.38
N SER A 54 7.79 -10.39 1.60
CA SER A 54 7.85 -11.58 0.75
C SER A 54 6.54 -12.38 0.85
N ILE A 55 6.19 -13.10 -0.21
CA ILE A 55 5.13 -14.11 -0.20
C ILE A 55 5.32 -15.19 0.87
N ASN A 56 6.56 -15.39 1.33
CA ASN A 56 6.90 -16.36 2.36
C ASN A 56 6.83 -15.79 3.80
N ALA A 57 6.48 -14.51 3.96
CA ALA A 57 6.42 -13.84 5.26
C ALA A 57 5.35 -14.45 6.18
N GLN A 58 5.69 -14.57 7.45
CA GLN A 58 4.79 -15.10 8.48
C GLN A 58 3.91 -14.01 9.09
N ILE A 59 2.80 -14.41 9.72
CA ILE A 59 1.80 -13.45 10.22
C ILE A 59 2.38 -12.49 11.26
N GLU A 60 3.38 -12.93 12.02
CA GLU A 60 4.13 -12.14 13.00
C GLU A 60 4.88 -10.96 12.37
N GLU A 61 5.29 -11.09 11.10
CA GLU A 61 5.92 -10.00 10.32
C GLU A 61 4.88 -9.03 9.78
N LEU A 62 3.65 -9.50 9.52
CA LEU A 62 2.57 -8.70 8.95
C LEU A 62 1.92 -7.79 10.01
N ILE A 63 1.80 -8.24 11.26
CA ILE A 63 1.09 -7.51 12.31
C ILE A 63 1.69 -6.10 12.59
N PRO A 64 3.01 -5.96 12.82
CA PRO A 64 3.61 -4.64 13.08
C PRO A 64 3.43 -3.66 11.93
N LEU A 65 3.48 -4.16 10.69
CA LEU A 65 3.20 -3.37 9.50
C LEU A 65 1.74 -2.93 9.49
N ALA A 66 0.80 -3.85 9.69
CA ALA A 66 -0.63 -3.58 9.65
C ALA A 66 -1.08 -2.44 10.59
N ILE A 67 -0.37 -2.19 11.70
CA ILE A 67 -0.61 -1.05 12.59
C ILE A 67 -0.47 0.28 11.84
N HIS A 68 0.56 0.41 11.00
CA HIS A 68 0.95 1.68 10.37
C HIS A 68 0.47 1.83 8.92
N GLN A 69 0.27 0.72 8.20
CA GLN A 69 -0.21 0.72 6.81
C GLN A 69 -1.59 0.07 6.65
N ASN A 70 -2.43 0.66 5.80
CA ASN A 70 -3.80 0.17 5.55
C ASN A 70 -3.85 -1.12 4.73
N PHE A 71 -2.76 -1.46 4.05
CA PHE A 71 -2.53 -2.72 3.37
C PHE A 71 -1.02 -3.01 3.30
N ILE A 72 -0.67 -4.28 3.15
CA ILE A 72 0.69 -4.78 3.02
C ILE A 72 0.91 -5.27 1.58
N PRO A 73 1.74 -4.60 0.76
CA PRO A 73 2.18 -5.12 -0.53
C PRO A 73 2.93 -6.45 -0.34
N VAL A 74 2.70 -7.40 -1.23
CA VAL A 74 3.39 -8.69 -1.24
C VAL A 74 4.19 -8.82 -2.52
N VAL A 75 5.43 -9.30 -2.39
CA VAL A 75 6.33 -9.55 -3.51
C VAL A 75 6.82 -11.00 -3.56
N ASP A 76 7.15 -11.49 -4.76
CA ASP A 76 7.82 -12.79 -4.94
C ASP A 76 9.33 -12.73 -4.66
N ASP A 77 10.02 -13.86 -4.83
CA ASP A 77 11.47 -13.98 -4.61
C ASP A 77 12.30 -13.10 -5.56
N HIS A 78 11.73 -12.71 -6.70
CA HIS A 78 12.33 -11.79 -7.64
C HIS A 78 11.96 -10.33 -7.37
N GLN A 79 11.23 -10.00 -6.29
CA GLN A 79 10.70 -8.66 -5.98
C GLN A 79 9.57 -8.18 -6.91
N ASN A 80 8.94 -9.07 -7.68
CA ASN A 80 7.74 -8.72 -8.44
C ASN A 80 6.56 -8.56 -7.49
N PHE A 81 5.78 -7.51 -7.68
CA PHE A 81 4.53 -7.30 -6.95
C PHE A 81 3.50 -8.34 -7.37
N ILE A 82 2.95 -9.08 -6.41
CA ILE A 82 1.97 -10.15 -6.66
C ILE A 82 0.61 -9.89 -6.02
N GLY A 83 0.51 -8.93 -5.09
CA GLY A 83 -0.77 -8.60 -4.46
C GLY A 83 -0.65 -7.78 -3.19
N ILE A 84 -1.75 -7.72 -2.44
CA ILE A 84 -1.82 -7.04 -1.14
C ILE A 84 -2.53 -7.90 -0.11
N VAL A 85 -2.14 -7.75 1.15
CA VAL A 85 -2.92 -8.17 2.31
C VAL A 85 -3.56 -6.94 2.96
N LYS A 86 -4.88 -6.94 3.13
CA LYS A 86 -5.59 -5.80 3.74
C LYS A 86 -5.48 -5.86 5.26
N ARG A 87 -5.38 -4.71 5.92
CA ARG A 87 -5.44 -4.61 7.40
C ARG A 87 -6.68 -5.29 7.97
N SER A 88 -7.83 -5.14 7.31
CA SER A 88 -9.08 -5.80 7.72
C SER A 88 -8.97 -7.32 7.72
N THR A 89 -8.25 -7.91 6.78
CA THR A 89 -8.02 -9.35 6.71
C THR A 89 -7.21 -9.84 7.90
N ILE A 90 -6.16 -9.11 8.27
CA ILE A 90 -5.32 -9.42 9.44
C ILE A 90 -6.14 -9.30 10.73
N ILE A 91 -6.91 -8.23 10.89
CA ILE A 91 -7.77 -8.02 12.05
C ILE A 91 -8.80 -9.14 12.18
N ASN A 92 -9.46 -9.52 11.08
CA ASN A 92 -10.46 -10.59 11.09
C ASN A 92 -9.84 -11.94 11.47
N TYR A 93 -8.68 -12.27 10.91
CA TYR A 93 -7.95 -13.49 11.27
C TYR A 93 -7.62 -13.55 12.77
N LEU A 94 -7.06 -12.46 13.32
CA LEU A 94 -6.76 -12.39 14.76
C LEU A 94 -8.01 -12.48 15.62
N TYR A 95 -9.11 -11.85 15.20
CA TYR A 95 -10.39 -11.93 15.90
C TYR A 95 -10.90 -13.39 15.95
N GLU A 96 -10.85 -14.11 14.84
CA GLU A 96 -11.24 -15.53 14.78
C GLU A 96 -10.38 -16.38 15.72
N CYS A 97 -9.06 -16.19 15.74
CA CYS A 97 -8.16 -16.88 16.67
C CYS A 97 -8.47 -16.56 18.15
N LEU A 98 -8.76 -15.29 18.45
CA LEU A 98 -9.11 -14.85 19.81
C LEU A 98 -10.47 -15.40 20.28
N VAL A 99 -11.43 -15.55 19.36
CA VAL A 99 -12.73 -16.15 19.69
C VAL A 99 -12.61 -17.66 19.85
N ALA A 100 -11.88 -18.34 18.96
CA ALA A 100 -11.66 -19.77 19.04
C ALA A 100 -10.97 -20.19 20.35
N SER A 101 -9.99 -19.40 20.82
CA SER A 101 -9.30 -19.63 22.09
C SER A 101 -10.14 -19.40 23.35
N LYS A 102 -11.30 -18.72 23.25
CA LYS A 102 -12.24 -18.53 24.37
C LYS A 102 -13.30 -19.63 24.47
N CYS A 103 -13.45 -20.45 23.43
CA CYS A 103 -14.42 -21.54 23.38
C CYS A 103 -13.78 -22.92 23.61
N GLY A 104 -12.47 -22.98 23.83
CA GLY A 104 -11.72 -24.18 24.22
C GLY A 104 -11.51 -24.30 25.71
#